data_AF-A0A355ESS3-F1
#
_entry.id   AF-A0A355ESS3-F1
#
_cell.length_a   1.000
_cell.length_b   1.000
_cell.length_c   1.000
_cell.angle_alpha   90.00
_cell.angle_beta   90.00
_cell.angle_gamma   90.00
#
_symmetry.space_group_name_H-M   'P 1'
#
loop_
_entity.id
_entity.type
_entity.pdbx_description
1 polymer ?
#
loop_
_entity_poly.entity_id
_entity_poly.type
_entity_poly.pdbx_seq_one_letter_code
_entity_poly.pdbx_strand_id
1 'polypeptide(L)'
;MSDHTNIDRQVKTYILIFVTLMALTIVTVAISRVHLPTPYAVTLALIVASVKGGLVAGYFMHLLSERKLIYWVLAFTVAFFFAVLLLPLWTHYDPIHY
;
A
#
# COMPACT_ATOMS: atom_id res chain seq x y z
N MET A 1 -26.89 -12.52 -26.96
CA MET A 1 -27.30 -11.73 -25.76
C MET A 1 -26.52 -12.25 -24.55
N SER A 2 -25.18 -12.18 -24.57
CA SER A 2 -24.33 -12.87 -23.57
C SER A 2 -22.98 -12.23 -23.25
N ASP A 3 -22.59 -11.11 -23.89
CA ASP A 3 -21.27 -10.47 -23.62
C ASP A 3 -21.32 -9.27 -22.65
N HIS A 4 -22.50 -8.74 -22.33
CA HIS A 4 -22.60 -7.53 -21.50
C HIS A 4 -22.34 -7.78 -20.00
N THR A 5 -22.50 -9.01 -19.51
CA THR A 5 -22.46 -9.29 -18.05
C THR A 5 -21.04 -9.38 -17.46
N ASN A 6 -20.01 -9.63 -18.27
CA ASN A 6 -18.64 -9.81 -17.79
C ASN A 6 -17.87 -8.49 -17.61
N ILE A 7 -18.11 -7.51 -18.49
CA ILE A 7 -17.44 -6.20 -18.46
C ILE A 7 -17.84 -5.42 -17.19
N ASP A 8 -19.13 -5.48 -16.83
CA ASP A 8 -19.68 -4.74 -15.69
C ASP A 8 -19.01 -5.10 -14.36
N ARG A 9 -18.54 -6.34 -14.21
CA ARG A 9 -17.96 -6.82 -12.94
C ARG A 9 -16.54 -6.29 -12.72
N GLN A 10 -15.74 -6.20 -13.77
CA GLN A 10 -14.41 -5.58 -13.71
C GLN A 10 -14.53 -4.07 -13.48
N VAL A 11 -15.44 -3.40 -14.18
CA VAL A 11 -15.66 -1.96 -14.05
C VAL A 11 -16.19 -1.60 -12.65
N LYS A 12 -17.17 -2.34 -12.12
CA LYS A 12 -17.67 -2.14 -10.75
C LYS A 12 -16.58 -2.29 -9.69
N THR A 13 -15.72 -3.28 -9.86
CA THR A 13 -14.59 -3.51 -8.95
C THR A 13 -13.68 -2.28 -8.97
N TYR A 14 -13.26 -1.84 -10.15
CA TYR A 14 -12.40 -0.65 -10.34
C TYR A 14 -12.98 0.63 -9.72
N ILE A 15 -14.27 0.88 -9.93
CA ILE A 15 -14.97 2.03 -9.35
C ILE A 15 -15.01 1.94 -7.82
N LEU A 16 -15.29 0.77 -7.25
CA LEU A 16 -15.33 0.59 -5.79
C LEU A 16 -13.99 0.93 -5.13
N ILE A 17 -12.88 0.57 -5.77
CA ILE A 17 -11.53 0.86 -5.26
C ILE A 17 -11.17 2.32 -5.44
N PHE A 18 -11.54 2.91 -6.58
CA PHE A 18 -11.35 4.34 -6.80
C PHE A 18 -12.06 5.16 -5.70
N VAL A 19 -13.31 4.80 -5.39
CA VAL A 19 -14.06 5.40 -4.27
C VAL A 19 -13.38 5.12 -2.94
N THR A 20 -12.90 3.89 -2.70
CA THR A 20 -12.21 3.52 -1.46
C THR A 20 -10.91 4.31 -1.27
N LEU A 21 -10.11 4.48 -2.32
CA LEU A 21 -8.87 5.25 -2.32
C LEU A 21 -9.12 6.73 -2.10
N MET A 22 -10.16 7.27 -2.73
CA MET A 22 -10.60 8.65 -2.54
C MET A 22 -11.03 8.88 -1.09
N ALA A 23 -11.85 7.98 -0.53
CA ALA A 23 -12.27 8.03 0.87
C ALA A 23 -11.06 7.94 1.82
N LEU A 24 -10.15 6.98 1.62
CA LEU A 24 -8.92 6.87 2.42
C LEU A 24 -8.08 8.16 2.34
N THR A 25 -8.08 8.86 1.20
CA THR A 25 -7.36 10.13 1.03
C THR A 25 -7.98 11.27 1.79
N ILE A 26 -9.31 11.40 1.74
CA ILE A 26 -10.02 12.38 2.56
C ILE A 26 -9.74 12.11 4.04
N VAL A 27 -9.78 10.85 4.47
CA VAL A 27 -9.45 10.45 5.85
C VAL A 27 -8.00 10.82 6.20
N THR A 28 -7.03 10.58 5.30
CA THR A 28 -5.62 10.94 5.57
C THR A 28 -5.44 12.45 5.75
N VAL A 29 -6.07 13.24 4.88
CA VAL A 29 -6.01 14.71 4.94
C VAL A 29 -6.72 15.21 6.19
N ALA A 30 -7.87 14.63 6.54
CA ALA A 30 -8.60 14.98 7.77
C ALA A 30 -7.74 14.72 9.02
N ILE A 31 -7.12 13.54 9.12
CA ILE A 31 -6.19 13.19 10.19
C ILE A 31 -5.01 14.19 10.22
N SER A 32 -4.43 14.51 9.07
CA SER A 32 -3.32 15.46 8.97
C SER A 32 -3.71 16.89 9.33
N ARG A 33 -5.00 17.24 9.30
CA ARG A 33 -5.50 18.58 9.64
C ARG A 33 -5.89 18.71 11.11
N VAL A 34 -6.16 17.59 11.80
CA VAL A 34 -6.27 17.57 13.26
C VAL A 34 -4.85 17.62 13.83
N HIS A 35 -4.57 18.58 14.70
CA HIS A 35 -3.27 18.69 15.39
C HIS A 35 -3.09 17.54 16.40
N LEU A 36 -2.82 16.33 15.89
CA LEU A 36 -2.35 15.21 16.72
C LEU A 36 -0.85 15.36 16.99
N PRO A 37 -0.35 14.85 18.12
CA PRO A 37 1.08 14.83 18.40
C PRO A 37 1.84 14.15 17.26
N THR A 38 2.95 14.76 16.84
CA THR A 38 3.80 14.36 15.70
C THR A 38 4.06 12.85 15.56
N PRO A 39 4.35 12.06 16.62
CA PRO A 39 4.58 10.61 16.45
C PRO A 39 3.33 9.86 15.98
N TYR A 40 2.14 10.18 16.52
CA TYR A 40 0.89 9.50 16.16
C TYR A 40 0.46 9.82 14.72
N ALA A 41 0.69 11.06 14.29
CA ALA A 41 0.38 11.49 12.92
C ALA A 41 1.23 10.73 11.89
N VAL A 42 2.53 10.53 12.15
CA VAL A 42 3.44 9.81 11.25
C VAL A 42 3.09 8.32 11.17
N THR A 43 2.83 7.66 12.30
CA THR A 43 2.43 6.25 12.32
C THR A 43 1.14 6.04 11.53
N LEU A 44 0.13 6.89 11.75
CA LEU A 44 -1.15 6.78 11.06
C LEU A 44 -1.03 7.09 9.56
N ALA A 45 -0.20 8.07 9.18
CA ALA A 45 0.11 8.36 7.78
C ALA A 45 0.77 7.17 7.07
N LEU A 46 1.73 6.49 7.72
CA LEU A 46 2.37 5.28 7.17
C LEU A 46 1.37 4.13 6.99
N ILE A 47 0.52 3.86 7.99
CA ILE A 47 -0.51 2.82 7.89
C ILE A 47 -1.44 3.10 6.70
N VAL A 48 -1.94 4.33 6.60
CA VAL A 48 -2.85 4.71 5.52
C VAL A 48 -2.15 4.67 4.16
N ALA A 49 -0.88 5.08 4.09
CA ALA A 49 -0.09 4.96 2.87
C ALA A 49 0.11 3.49 2.44
N SER A 50 0.42 2.60 3.38
CA SER A 50 0.53 1.15 3.10
C SER A 50 -0.78 0.55 2.62
N VAL A 51 -1.91 0.89 3.24
CA VAL A 51 -3.23 0.39 2.82
C VAL A 51 -3.60 0.90 1.43
N LYS A 52 -3.40 2.20 1.14
CA LYS A 52 -3.64 2.73 -0.21
C LYS A 52 -2.72 2.07 -1.25
N GLY A 53 -1.43 1.97 -0.95
CA GLY A 53 -0.44 1.35 -1.84
C GLY A 53 -0.77 -0.10 -2.13
N GLY A 54 -1.20 -0.87 -1.12
CA GLY A 54 -1.65 -2.25 -1.27
C GLY A 54 -2.92 -2.37 -2.12
N LEU A 55 -3.90 -1.48 -1.92
CA LEU A 55 -5.12 -1.44 -2.74
C LEU A 55 -4.82 -1.06 -4.19
N VAL A 56 -3.94 -0.07 -4.44
CA VAL A 56 -3.52 0.30 -5.80
C VAL A 56 -2.77 -0.87 -6.45
N ALA A 57 -1.79 -1.46 -5.77
CA ALA A 57 -0.98 -2.56 -6.31
C ALA A 57 -1.81 -3.83 -6.58
N GLY A 58 -2.76 -4.15 -5.70
CA GLY A 58 -3.61 -5.34 -5.84
C GLY A 58 -4.67 -5.21 -6.93
N TYR A 59 -5.12 -3.99 -7.26
CA TYR A 59 -6.27 -3.81 -8.11
C TYR A 59 -6.04 -3.04 -9.43
N PHE A 60 -5.19 -2.00 -9.45
CA PHE A 60 -4.86 -1.30 -10.70
C PHE A 60 -3.97 -2.16 -11.60
N MET A 61 -3.14 -3.03 -10.99
CA MET A 61 -2.55 -4.16 -11.69
C MET A 61 -3.51 -5.35 -11.55
N HIS A 62 -4.20 -5.67 -12.62
CA HIS A 62 -5.09 -6.82 -12.84
C HIS A 62 -4.50 -8.18 -12.38
N LEU A 63 -4.37 -8.42 -11.06
CA LEU A 63 -3.73 -9.61 -10.48
C LEU A 63 -4.71 -10.69 -10.04
N LEU A 64 -5.98 -10.33 -9.81
CA LEU A 64 -6.98 -11.31 -9.37
C LEU A 64 -7.32 -12.34 -10.47
N SER A 65 -6.95 -12.08 -11.73
CA SER A 65 -7.32 -12.97 -12.84
C SER A 65 -6.21 -13.86 -13.38
N GLU A 66 -4.89 -13.57 -13.27
CA GLU A 66 -3.93 -14.38 -14.08
C GLU A 66 -2.43 -14.54 -13.70
N ARG A 67 -1.78 -13.75 -12.82
CA ARG A 67 -0.29 -13.87 -12.68
C ARG A 67 0.25 -13.79 -11.23
N LYS A 68 0.37 -14.95 -10.58
CA LYS A 68 1.06 -15.17 -9.27
C LYS A 68 2.50 -14.62 -9.21
N LEU A 69 3.19 -14.48 -10.34
CA LEU A 69 4.59 -14.03 -10.40
C LEU A 69 4.80 -12.60 -9.88
N ILE A 70 3.88 -11.67 -10.15
CA ILE A 70 4.04 -10.27 -9.74
C ILE A 70 3.94 -10.14 -8.21
N TYR A 71 3.10 -10.95 -7.55
CA TYR A 71 3.02 -10.98 -6.09
C TYR A 71 4.33 -11.47 -5.47
N TRP A 72 4.99 -12.43 -6.12
CA TRP A 72 6.28 -12.96 -5.67
C TRP A 72 7.40 -11.94 -5.82
N VAL A 73 7.45 -11.22 -6.96
CA VAL A 73 8.41 -10.13 -7.17
C VAL A 73 8.13 -8.97 -6.23
N LEU A 74 6.87 -8.59 -6.02
CA LEU A 74 6.51 -7.52 -5.07
C LEU A 74 6.90 -7.88 -3.63
N ALA A 75 6.63 -9.12 -3.20
CA ALA A 75 7.07 -9.62 -1.91
C ALA A 75 8.60 -9.64 -1.79
N PHE A 76 9.32 -10.03 -2.86
CA PHE A 76 10.77 -10.00 -2.92
C PHE A 76 11.32 -8.57 -2.81
N THR A 77 10.74 -7.60 -3.52
CA THR A 77 11.11 -6.18 -3.44
C THR A 77 10.86 -5.61 -2.06
N VAL A 78 9.72 -5.93 -1.44
CA VAL A 78 9.40 -5.49 -0.06
C VAL A 78 10.37 -6.10 0.95
N ALA A 79 10.67 -7.40 0.82
CA ALA A 79 11.65 -8.06 1.68
C ALA A 79 13.05 -7.42 1.54
N PHE A 80 13.47 -7.13 0.31
CA PHE A 80 14.76 -6.48 0.06
C PHE A 80 14.78 -5.03 0.58
N PHE A 81 13.68 -4.29 0.43
CA PHE A 81 13.53 -2.95 0.96
C PHE A 81 13.69 -2.92 2.48
N PHE A 82 13.04 -3.84 3.20
CA PHE A 82 13.22 -3.98 4.64
C PHE A 82 14.63 -4.45 4.99
N ALA A 83 15.23 -5.36 4.24
CA ALA A 83 16.62 -5.79 4.46
C ALA A 83 17.60 -4.60 4.34
N VAL A 84 17.42 -3.74 3.33
CA VAL A 84 18.23 -2.53 3.14
C VAL A 84 17.94 -1.46 4.19
N LEU A 85 16.71 -1.34 4.69
CA LEU A 85 16.39 -0.41 5.80
C LEU A 85 16.93 -0.89 7.15
N LEU A 86 16.89 -2.20 7.41
CA LEU A 86 17.33 -2.81 8.67
C LEU A 86 18.86 -2.89 8.76
N LEU A 87 19.57 -3.03 7.64
CA LEU A 87 21.04 -3.04 7.57
C LEU A 87 21.71 -1.83 8.27
N PRO A 88 21.42 -0.57 7.89
CA PRO A 88 22.01 0.60 8.54
C PRO A 88 21.49 0.81 9.96
N LEU A 89 20.28 0.36 10.28
CA LEU A 89 19.79 0.35 11.66
C LEU A 89 20.65 -0.60 12.52
N TRP A 90 20.85 -1.83 12.08
CA TRP A 90 21.73 -2.80 12.76
C TRP A 90 23.16 -2.29 12.88
N THR A 91 23.74 -1.76 11.80
CA THR A 91 25.09 -1.18 11.83
C THR A 91 25.21 0.03 12.76
N HIS A 92 24.14 0.80 12.95
CA HIS A 92 24.14 1.93 13.89
C HIS A 92 23.94 1.49 15.35
N TYR A 93 23.24 0.39 15.59
CA TYR A 93 23.08 -0.21 16.92
C TYR A 93 24.25 -1.10 17.34
N ASP A 94 25.13 -1.50 16.43
CA ASP A 94 26.46 -2.03 16.78
C ASP A 94 27.28 -0.86 17.37
N PRO A 95 27.54 -0.84 18.69
CA PRO A 95 28.54 0.07 19.22
C PRO A 95 29.88 -0.51 18.75
N ILE A 96 30.36 -0.04 17.60
CA ILE A 96 31.75 -0.26 17.21
C ILE A 96 32.59 0.51 18.23
N HIS A 97 32.85 -0.17 19.35
CA HIS A 97 33.90 0.15 20.30
C HIS A 97 35.22 0.05 19.54
N TYR A 98 35.75 1.20 19.13
CA TYR A 98 37.17 1.38 18.88
C TYR A 98 37.91 1.47 20.23
#